data_AF-A0A3A6EA86-F1
#
_entry.id   AF-A0A3A6EA86-F1
#
_cell.length_a   1.000
_cell.length_b   1.000
_cell.length_c   1.000
_cell.angle_alpha   90.00
_cell.angle_beta   90.00
_cell.angle_gamma   90.00
#
_symmetry.space_group_name_H-M   'P 1'
#
loop_
_entity.id
_entity.type
_entity.pdbx_description
1 polymer ?
#
loop_
_entity_poly.entity_id
_entity_poly.type
_entity_poly.pdbx_seq_one_letter_code
_entity_poly.pdbx_strand_id
1 'polypeptide(L)'
;MDNNEILSLLEQEYLQEYRKIQNRLLKKIRESSYLNVELHDIANQLYTAQLRKQKPADIYNGSEDAFLNGIIRNVPEPLLLKNRKSSMGNRAVIIILVAVIILISFYAISRSVAIDDQKRAMGYLQESSNYRTIQQETKESAAFTFNLKELSSNEGQKIYEGEGNTIYISDVEEEPSAYLIYFEASGEFSSQGGSIVSVVSHDIEKKHKAYELEGSVNALLDSGTQELPWMYLSVNKTKNKDEYGFRLDKALVEGQDSVKLQLKDLVKTTWTHK
;
A
#
# COMPACT_ATOMS: atom_id res chain seq x y z
N MET A 1 68.70 -14.20 30.94
CA MET A 1 68.50 -13.68 29.57
C MET A 1 67.21 -12.92 29.59
N ASP A 2 67.16 -11.75 28.94
CA ASP A 2 65.88 -11.06 28.73
C ASP A 2 64.97 -11.91 27.82
N ASN A 3 63.66 -11.73 27.93
CA ASN A 3 62.69 -12.45 27.09
C ASN A 3 62.99 -12.24 25.60
N ASN A 4 63.36 -11.02 25.20
CA ASN A 4 63.70 -10.72 23.81
C ASN A 4 64.97 -11.43 23.34
N GLU A 5 65.95 -11.63 24.23
CA GLU A 5 67.16 -12.40 23.93
C GLU A 5 66.81 -13.87 23.68
N ILE A 6 65.97 -14.48 24.53
CA ILE A 6 65.54 -15.87 24.36
C ILE A 6 64.80 -16.04 23.03
N LEU A 7 63.85 -15.15 22.74
CA LEU A 7 63.07 -15.21 21.51
C LEU A 7 63.93 -15.06 20.25
N SER A 8 65.03 -14.31 20.32
CA SER A 8 65.98 -14.16 19.19
C SER A 8 66.77 -15.43 18.89
N LEU A 9 66.85 -16.37 19.85
CA LEU A 9 67.59 -17.64 19.73
C LEU A 9 66.68 -18.83 19.38
N LEU A 10 65.36 -18.62 19.35
CA LEU A 10 64.40 -19.66 18.98
C LEU A 10 64.36 -19.85 17.47
N GLU A 11 64.38 -21.11 17.03
CA GLU A 11 64.07 -21.48 15.66
C GLU A 11 62.59 -21.15 15.35
N GLN A 12 62.30 -20.99 14.06
CA GLN A 12 61.01 -20.48 13.58
C GLN A 12 59.80 -21.28 14.12
N GLU A 13 59.92 -22.61 14.25
CA GLU A 13 58.85 -23.49 14.75
C GLU A 13 58.52 -23.23 16.23
N TYR A 14 59.53 -22.98 17.07
CA TYR A 14 59.33 -22.66 18.49
C TYR A 14 58.80 -21.24 18.67
N LEU A 15 59.24 -20.31 17.82
CA LEU A 15 58.72 -18.94 17.82
C LEU A 15 57.24 -18.88 17.41
N GLN A 16 56.82 -19.73 16.46
CA GLN A 16 55.42 -19.86 16.08
C GLN A 16 54.57 -20.40 17.23
N GLU A 17 55.04 -21.43 17.94
CA GLU A 17 54.33 -21.99 19.08
C GLU A 17 54.24 -20.98 20.23
N TYR A 18 55.32 -20.23 20.51
CA TYR A 18 55.29 -19.12 21.46
C TYR A 18 54.20 -18.10 21.14
N ARG A 19 54.17 -17.61 19.88
CA ARG A 19 53.17 -16.61 19.45
C ARG A 19 51.75 -17.15 19.55
N LYS A 20 51.55 -18.43 19.26
CA LYS A 20 50.25 -19.11 19.38
C LYS A 20 49.78 -19.12 20.83
N ILE A 21 50.63 -19.53 21.77
CA ILE A 21 50.33 -19.52 23.21
C ILE A 21 50.04 -18.10 23.70
N GLN A 22 50.90 -17.14 23.34
CA GLN A 22 50.76 -15.73 23.69
C GLN A 22 49.40 -15.16 23.26
N ASN A 23 49.00 -15.39 22.00
CA ASN A 23 47.73 -14.92 21.47
C ASN A 23 46.51 -15.54 22.19
N ARG A 24 46.61 -16.79 22.65
CA ARG A 24 45.54 -17.43 23.40
C ARG A 24 45.44 -16.89 24.83
N LEU A 25 46.58 -16.61 25.48
CA LEU A 25 46.61 -16.02 26.81
C LEU A 25 46.10 -14.56 26.80
N LEU A 26 46.51 -13.74 25.82
CA LEU A 26 46.05 -12.35 25.69
C LEU A 26 44.53 -12.20 25.49
N LYS A 27 43.86 -13.23 24.95
CA LYS A 27 42.39 -13.25 24.83
C LYS A 27 41.67 -13.47 26.16
N LYS A 28 42.37 -13.94 27.19
CA LYS A 28 41.79 -14.37 28.46
C LYS A 28 42.37 -13.64 29.67
N ILE A 29 43.58 -13.12 29.55
CA ILE A 29 44.35 -12.47 30.61
C ILE A 29 44.73 -11.06 30.12
N ARG A 30 44.51 -10.06 30.97
CA ARG A 30 44.93 -8.68 30.73
C ARG A 30 46.46 -8.60 30.72
N GLU A 31 47.01 -7.81 29.79
CA GLU A 31 48.44 -7.45 29.81
C GLU A 31 48.84 -6.93 31.19
N SER A 32 49.80 -7.61 31.80
CA SER A 32 50.21 -7.40 33.19
C SER A 32 51.60 -7.96 33.41
N SER A 33 52.25 -7.53 34.49
CA SER A 33 53.52 -8.12 34.93
C SER A 33 53.40 -9.64 35.14
N TYR A 34 52.24 -10.12 35.61
CA TYR A 34 51.94 -11.54 35.72
C TYR A 34 52.04 -12.25 34.37
N LEU A 35 51.35 -11.75 33.34
CA LEU A 35 51.39 -12.35 32.00
C LEU A 35 52.82 -12.33 31.43
N ASN A 36 53.59 -11.27 31.68
CA ASN A 36 54.98 -11.19 31.22
C ASN A 36 55.87 -12.25 31.86
N VAL A 37 55.66 -12.58 33.15
CA VAL A 37 56.38 -13.65 33.84
C VAL A 37 56.02 -15.02 33.25
N GLU A 38 54.74 -15.29 33.03
CA GLU A 38 54.28 -16.54 32.42
C GLU A 38 54.84 -16.72 31.00
N LEU A 39 54.82 -15.65 30.19
CA LEU A 39 55.38 -15.69 28.84
C LEU A 39 56.90 -15.89 28.87
N HIS A 40 57.61 -15.31 29.84
CA HIS A 40 59.04 -15.53 30.00
C HIS A 40 59.36 -16.98 30.37
N ASP A 41 58.56 -17.61 31.24
CA ASP A 41 58.72 -19.02 31.57
C ASP A 41 58.45 -19.93 30.36
N ILE A 42 57.39 -19.64 29.59
CA ILE A 42 57.10 -20.34 28.33
C ILE A 42 58.27 -20.23 27.34
N ALA A 43 58.87 -19.04 27.20
CA ALA A 43 60.02 -18.84 26.33
C ALA A 43 61.23 -19.70 26.77
N ASN A 44 61.49 -19.79 28.09
CA ASN A 44 62.54 -20.64 28.64
C ASN A 44 62.27 -22.14 28.41
N GLN A 45 61.02 -22.57 28.57
CA GLN A 45 60.62 -23.96 28.32
C GLN A 45 60.81 -24.34 26.84
N LEU A 46 60.42 -23.47 25.92
CA LEU A 46 60.64 -23.65 24.48
C LEU A 46 62.13 -23.68 24.12
N TYR A 47 62.94 -22.79 24.70
CA TYR A 47 64.38 -22.79 24.48
C TYR A 47 65.05 -24.07 25.00
N THR A 48 64.61 -24.56 26.16
CA THR A 48 65.08 -25.82 26.73
C THR A 48 64.68 -27.02 25.86
N ALA A 49 63.44 -27.04 25.36
CA ALA A 49 62.97 -28.08 24.44
C ALA A 49 63.81 -28.08 23.14
N GLN A 50 64.14 -26.91 22.62
CA GLN A 50 65.00 -26.74 21.44
C GLN A 50 66.41 -27.31 21.67
N LEU A 51 67.05 -26.98 22.80
CA LEU A 51 68.37 -27.54 23.16
C LEU A 51 68.33 -29.08 23.30
N ARG A 52 67.18 -29.63 23.70
CA ARG A 52 66.95 -31.07 23.83
C ARG A 52 66.45 -31.74 22.55
N LYS A 53 66.29 -31.00 21.44
CA LYS A 53 65.74 -31.47 20.17
C LYS A 53 64.34 -32.12 20.32
N GLN A 54 63.53 -31.60 21.25
CA GLN A 54 62.14 -32.01 21.46
C GLN A 54 61.19 -31.19 20.58
N LYS A 55 59.97 -31.65 20.32
CA LYS A 55 59.03 -30.83 19.54
C LYS A 55 58.54 -29.64 20.37
N PRO A 56 58.21 -28.48 19.78
CA PRO A 56 57.66 -27.34 20.52
C PRO A 56 56.42 -27.69 21.35
N ALA A 57 55.57 -28.59 20.85
CA ALA A 57 54.37 -29.06 21.54
C ALA A 57 54.64 -29.95 22.77
N ASP A 58 55.87 -30.47 22.94
CA ASP A 58 56.21 -31.34 24.06
C ASP A 58 56.25 -30.56 25.40
N ILE A 59 56.30 -29.23 25.38
CA ILE A 59 56.23 -28.40 26.60
C ILE A 59 54.88 -28.52 27.32
N TYR A 60 53.82 -28.96 26.62
CA TYR A 60 52.47 -29.00 27.17
C TYR A 60 52.27 -30.08 28.23
N ASN A 61 53.11 -31.13 28.24
CA ASN A 61 52.95 -32.29 29.13
C ASN A 61 51.50 -32.82 29.16
N GLY A 62 50.84 -32.85 28.00
CA GLY A 62 49.41 -33.10 27.87
C GLY A 62 48.80 -32.38 26.68
N SER A 63 47.53 -31.98 26.79
CA SER A 63 46.88 -31.16 25.76
C SER A 63 47.21 -29.67 25.94
N GLU A 64 47.30 -28.94 24.82
CA GLU A 64 47.47 -27.49 24.81
C GLU A 64 46.41 -26.77 25.67
N ASP A 65 45.16 -27.25 25.64
CA ASP A 65 44.08 -26.67 26.45
C ASP A 65 44.29 -26.91 27.94
N ALA A 66 44.79 -28.08 28.35
CA ALA A 66 45.12 -28.35 29.75
C ALA A 66 46.26 -27.46 30.23
N PHE A 67 47.30 -27.28 29.39
CA PHE A 67 48.42 -26.39 29.65
C PHE A 67 47.95 -24.94 29.85
N LEU A 68 47.18 -24.40 28.90
CA LEU A 68 46.67 -23.03 28.99
C LEU A 68 45.71 -22.84 30.17
N ASN A 69 44.83 -23.80 30.45
CA ASN A 69 43.93 -23.72 31.59
C ASN A 69 44.68 -23.82 32.93
N GLY A 70 45.79 -24.56 32.98
CA GLY A 70 46.70 -24.58 34.12
C GLY A 70 47.25 -23.20 34.45
N ILE A 71 47.72 -22.47 33.42
CA ILE A 71 48.18 -21.08 33.56
C ILE A 71 47.03 -20.19 34.02
N ILE A 72 45.88 -20.24 33.33
CA ILE A 72 44.72 -19.38 33.62
C ILE A 72 44.18 -19.60 35.04
N ARG A 73 44.23 -20.82 35.57
CA ARG A 73 43.76 -21.13 36.93
C ARG A 73 44.57 -20.42 38.01
N ASN A 74 45.83 -20.13 37.74
CA ASN A 74 46.74 -19.46 38.68
C ASN A 74 46.69 -17.92 38.54
N VAL A 75 46.00 -17.40 37.51
CA VAL A 75 45.87 -15.97 37.27
C VAL A 75 44.89 -15.33 38.28
N PRO A 76 45.30 -14.24 38.97
CA PRO A 76 44.39 -13.48 39.82
C PRO A 76 43.13 -13.02 39.07
N GLU A 77 41.94 -13.19 39.66
CA GLU A 77 40.66 -12.78 39.08
C GLU A 77 40.62 -11.38 38.43
N PRO A 78 41.19 -10.31 39.01
CA PRO A 78 41.16 -8.98 38.38
C PRO A 78 41.90 -8.91 37.03
N LEU A 79 42.74 -9.90 36.71
CA LEU A 79 43.46 -9.99 35.44
C LEU A 79 42.69 -10.81 34.40
N LEU A 80 41.60 -11.50 34.76
CA LEU A 80 40.81 -12.29 33.81
C LEU A 80 39.83 -11.44 33.01
N LEU A 81 39.83 -11.60 31.69
CA LEU A 81 38.90 -10.94 30.78
C LEU A 81 37.56 -11.69 30.77
N LYS A 82 36.47 -11.05 31.23
CA LYS A 82 35.12 -11.63 31.20
C LYS A 82 34.58 -11.66 29.77
N ASN A 83 34.30 -12.87 29.26
CA ASN A 83 33.67 -13.07 27.95
C ASN A 83 32.20 -12.60 27.98
N ARG A 84 31.90 -11.42 27.43
CA ARG A 84 30.51 -11.02 27.13
C ARG A 84 30.10 -11.60 25.76
N LYS A 85 29.31 -12.68 25.74
CA LYS A 85 28.63 -13.13 24.51
C LYS A 85 27.60 -12.08 24.08
N SER A 86 27.80 -11.41 22.95
CA SER A 86 26.92 -10.36 22.44
C SER A 86 25.68 -10.93 21.72
N SER A 87 24.50 -10.93 22.36
CA SER A 87 23.23 -11.36 21.75
C SER A 87 22.46 -10.24 21.02
N MET A 88 23.11 -9.10 20.74
CA MET A 88 22.43 -7.89 20.23
C MET A 88 22.17 -7.93 18.71
N GLY A 89 23.05 -8.55 17.92
CA GLY A 89 22.94 -8.57 16.46
C GLY A 89 21.70 -9.30 15.94
N ASN A 90 21.35 -10.46 16.54
CA ASN A 90 20.24 -11.27 16.05
C ASN A 90 18.87 -10.62 16.29
N ARG A 91 18.71 -9.79 17.34
CA ARG A 91 17.42 -9.13 17.61
C ARG A 91 17.13 -8.01 16.62
N ALA A 92 18.14 -7.23 16.24
CA ALA A 92 17.98 -6.16 15.27
C ALA A 92 17.60 -6.70 13.88
N VAL A 93 18.23 -7.80 13.46
CA VAL A 93 17.94 -8.45 12.16
C VAL A 93 16.49 -8.97 12.11
N ILE A 94 16.01 -9.59 13.19
CA ILE A 94 14.63 -10.10 13.28
C ILE A 94 13.62 -8.94 13.18
N ILE A 95 13.86 -7.83 13.87
CA ILE A 95 12.97 -6.65 13.84
C ILE A 95 12.87 -6.07 12.43
N ILE A 96 14.00 -5.96 11.72
CA ILE A 96 14.03 -5.45 10.33
C ILE A 96 13.24 -6.37 9.40
N LEU A 97 13.42 -7.70 9.53
CA LEU A 97 12.68 -8.68 8.73
C LEU A 97 11.16 -8.58 8.93
N VAL A 98 10.70 -8.45 10.17
CA VAL A 98 9.27 -8.30 10.48
C VAL A 98 8.71 -7.01 9.89
N ALA A 99 9.43 -5.89 10.00
CA ALA A 99 8.99 -4.62 9.42
C ALA A 99 8.85 -4.68 7.89
N VAL A 100 9.77 -5.35 7.20
CA VAL A 100 9.71 -5.54 5.74
C VAL A 100 8.50 -6.38 5.33
N ILE A 101 8.19 -7.46 6.06
CA ILE A 101 7.02 -8.30 5.78
C ILE A 101 5.73 -7.49 5.94
N ILE A 102 5.59 -6.71 7.02
CA ILE A 102 4.42 -5.86 7.25
C ILE A 102 4.25 -4.85 6.09
N LEU A 103 5.34 -4.21 5.65
CA LEU A 103 5.30 -3.25 4.56
C LEU A 103 4.83 -3.88 3.23
N ILE A 104 5.36 -5.07 2.91
CA ILE A 104 4.98 -5.82 1.69
C ILE A 104 3.51 -6.24 1.76
N SER A 105 3.07 -6.78 2.90
CA SER A 105 1.67 -7.17 3.11
C SER A 105 0.72 -5.98 2.98
N PHE A 106 1.07 -4.83 3.58
CA PHE A 106 0.27 -3.62 3.46
C PHE A 106 0.18 -3.13 2.00
N TYR A 107 1.32 -3.06 1.29
CA TYR A 107 1.34 -2.68 -0.12
C TYR A 107 0.51 -3.60 -1.01
N ALA A 108 0.58 -4.92 -0.79
CA ALA A 108 -0.20 -5.91 -1.52
C ALA A 108 -1.72 -5.75 -1.28
N ILE A 109 -2.13 -5.53 -0.03
CA ILE A 109 -3.54 -5.30 0.33
C ILE A 109 -4.04 -4.01 -0.32
N SER A 110 -3.32 -2.89 -0.19
CA SER A 110 -3.72 -1.61 -0.81
C SER A 110 -3.86 -1.71 -2.32
N ARG A 111 -2.95 -2.41 -3.00
CA ARG A 111 -3.05 -2.71 -4.44
C ARG A 111 -4.28 -3.57 -4.76
N SER A 112 -4.57 -4.59 -3.96
CA SER A 112 -5.73 -5.46 -4.21
C SER A 112 -7.05 -4.71 -4.07
N VAL A 113 -7.19 -3.81 -3.10
CA VAL A 113 -8.40 -2.98 -2.94
C VAL A 113 -8.55 -2.04 -4.12
N ALA A 114 -7.49 -1.34 -4.52
CA ALA A 114 -7.53 -0.43 -5.67
C ALA A 114 -7.85 -1.15 -7.00
N ILE A 115 -7.35 -2.37 -7.19
CA ILE A 115 -7.65 -3.19 -8.37
C ILE A 115 -9.10 -3.70 -8.33
N ASP A 116 -9.62 -4.07 -7.16
CA ASP A 116 -10.99 -4.54 -7.03
C ASP A 116 -12.01 -3.40 -7.25
N ASP A 117 -11.72 -2.20 -6.73
CA ASP A 117 -12.51 -0.99 -7.00
C ASP A 117 -12.50 -0.62 -8.48
N GLN A 118 -11.34 -0.73 -9.16
CA GLN A 118 -11.27 -0.53 -10.61
C GLN A 118 -12.10 -1.56 -11.38
N LYS A 119 -12.11 -2.82 -10.96
CA LYS A 119 -12.92 -3.87 -11.62
C LYS A 119 -14.42 -3.71 -11.42
N ARG A 120 -14.83 -2.94 -10.41
CA ARG A 120 -16.22 -2.57 -10.12
C ARG A 120 -16.63 -1.22 -10.72
N ALA A 121 -15.70 -0.52 -11.37
CA ALA A 121 -15.98 0.75 -12.01
C ALA A 121 -16.70 0.53 -13.35
N MET A 122 -17.71 1.34 -13.62
CA MET A 122 -18.43 1.43 -14.89
C MET A 122 -17.45 1.55 -16.07
N GLY A 123 -16.35 2.30 -15.89
CA GLY A 123 -15.31 2.42 -16.91
C GLY A 123 -14.64 1.11 -17.29
N TYR A 124 -14.36 0.23 -16.32
CA TYR A 124 -13.78 -1.08 -16.60
C TYR A 124 -14.76 -1.97 -17.37
N LEU A 125 -16.06 -1.92 -17.03
CA LEU A 125 -17.08 -2.68 -17.76
C LEU A 125 -17.26 -2.16 -19.18
N GLN A 126 -17.16 -0.85 -19.39
CA GLN A 126 -17.28 -0.21 -20.70
C GLN A 126 -16.10 -0.47 -21.64
N GLU A 127 -14.89 -0.62 -21.11
CA GLU A 127 -13.68 -0.76 -21.94
C GLU A 127 -13.26 -2.22 -22.12
N SER A 128 -13.78 -3.12 -21.29
CA SER A 128 -13.44 -4.55 -21.32
C SER A 128 -14.24 -5.31 -22.38
N SER A 129 -13.54 -6.05 -23.23
CA SER A 129 -14.14 -6.96 -24.21
C SER A 129 -14.91 -8.13 -23.58
N ASN A 130 -14.77 -8.36 -22.27
CA ASN A 130 -15.37 -9.48 -21.55
C ASN A 130 -16.83 -9.24 -21.18
N TYR A 131 -17.34 -8.02 -21.38
CA TYR A 131 -18.74 -7.69 -21.12
C TYR A 131 -19.46 -7.44 -22.44
N ARG A 132 -20.76 -7.74 -22.45
CA ARG A 132 -21.71 -7.28 -23.46
C ARG A 132 -22.57 -6.18 -22.84
N THR A 133 -22.91 -5.19 -23.64
CA THR A 133 -23.83 -4.13 -23.24
C THR A 133 -25.17 -4.36 -23.88
N ILE A 134 -26.21 -4.29 -23.07
CA ILE A 134 -27.59 -4.32 -23.51
C ILE A 134 -28.19 -2.97 -23.11
N GLN A 135 -28.68 -2.25 -24.11
CA GLN A 135 -29.47 -1.04 -23.87
C GLN A 135 -30.94 -1.38 -24.02
N GLN A 136 -31.72 -0.91 -23.07
CA GLN A 136 -33.15 -1.02 -23.09
C GLN A 136 -33.72 0.37 -22.82
N GLU A 137 -34.45 0.92 -23.80
CA GLU A 137 -35.33 2.04 -23.54
C GLU A 137 -36.30 1.63 -22.43
N THR A 138 -36.25 2.35 -21.32
CA THR A 138 -37.28 2.21 -20.30
C THR A 138 -38.46 3.04 -20.77
N LYS A 139 -39.66 2.46 -20.77
CA LYS A 139 -40.90 3.23 -21.00
C LYS A 139 -41.26 4.11 -19.80
N GLU A 140 -40.33 4.27 -18.86
CA GLU A 140 -40.54 4.91 -17.58
C GLU A 140 -40.19 6.40 -17.73
N SER A 141 -41.21 7.25 -17.58
CA SER A 141 -41.02 8.68 -17.39
C SER A 141 -41.22 9.01 -15.92
N ALA A 142 -40.32 9.78 -15.33
CA ALA A 142 -40.40 10.18 -13.93
C ALA A 142 -40.86 11.63 -13.82
N ALA A 143 -42.09 11.85 -13.34
CA ALA A 143 -42.62 13.18 -13.09
C ALA A 143 -42.42 13.59 -11.63
N PHE A 144 -42.01 14.84 -11.41
CA PHE A 144 -41.72 15.38 -10.09
C PHE A 144 -42.10 16.87 -10.02
N THR A 145 -42.35 17.36 -8.81
CA THR A 145 -42.61 18.78 -8.57
C THR A 145 -41.30 19.47 -8.21
N PHE A 146 -40.99 20.56 -8.89
CA PHE A 146 -39.85 21.42 -8.66
C PHE A 146 -40.31 22.73 -7.98
N ASN A 147 -39.80 23.00 -6.79
CA ASN A 147 -40.12 24.16 -5.97
C ASN A 147 -39.35 25.40 -6.44
N LEU A 148 -40.06 26.48 -6.78
CA LEU A 148 -39.47 27.73 -7.28
C LEU A 148 -39.26 28.76 -6.15
N LYS A 149 -39.88 28.57 -4.98
CA LYS A 149 -39.75 29.46 -3.82
C LYS A 149 -38.50 29.19 -2.99
N GLU A 150 -38.12 27.92 -2.88
CA GLU A 150 -36.98 27.47 -2.09
C GLU A 150 -36.17 26.48 -2.92
N LEU A 151 -35.26 27.00 -3.75
CA LEU A 151 -34.54 26.20 -4.76
C LEU A 151 -33.72 25.06 -4.15
N SER A 152 -33.03 25.31 -3.03
CA SER A 152 -32.24 24.30 -2.33
C SER A 152 -33.08 23.16 -1.76
N SER A 153 -34.40 23.32 -1.60
CA SER A 153 -35.28 22.23 -1.15
C SER A 153 -35.44 21.13 -2.19
N ASN A 154 -35.07 21.40 -3.45
CA ASN A 154 -35.08 20.41 -4.53
C ASN A 154 -33.82 19.52 -4.52
N GLU A 155 -32.71 19.99 -3.94
CA GLU A 155 -31.47 19.21 -3.88
C GLU A 155 -31.67 17.93 -3.07
N GLY A 156 -31.15 16.82 -3.58
CA GLY A 156 -31.35 15.48 -3.02
C GLY A 156 -32.74 14.89 -3.29
N GLN A 157 -33.65 15.59 -3.97
CA GLN A 157 -34.94 15.04 -4.36
C GLN A 157 -34.74 13.85 -5.30
N LYS A 158 -35.19 12.67 -4.86
CA LYS A 158 -35.12 11.44 -5.64
C LYS A 158 -36.22 11.44 -6.71
N ILE A 159 -35.80 11.37 -7.97
CA ILE A 159 -36.66 11.39 -9.15
C ILE A 159 -36.97 9.97 -9.62
N TYR A 160 -35.99 9.08 -9.53
CA TYR A 160 -36.10 7.69 -9.94
C TYR A 160 -35.47 6.76 -8.89
N GLU A 161 -36.10 5.60 -8.67
CA GLU A 161 -35.54 4.50 -7.88
C GLU A 161 -36.07 3.17 -8.43
N GLY A 162 -35.16 2.30 -8.88
CA GLY A 162 -35.54 1.01 -9.44
C GLY A 162 -34.33 0.10 -9.64
N GLU A 163 -34.43 -1.14 -9.16
CA GLU A 163 -33.44 -2.20 -9.39
C GLU A 163 -31.98 -1.78 -9.07
N GLY A 164 -31.77 -1.05 -7.97
CA GLY A 164 -30.44 -0.56 -7.56
C GLY A 164 -29.97 0.70 -8.29
N ASN A 165 -30.80 1.29 -9.16
CA ASN A 165 -30.52 2.53 -9.87
C ASN A 165 -31.29 3.69 -9.26
N THR A 166 -30.66 4.86 -9.18
CA THR A 166 -31.28 6.08 -8.67
C THR A 166 -30.97 7.28 -9.53
N ILE A 167 -31.91 8.22 -9.61
CA ILE A 167 -31.70 9.54 -10.18
C ILE A 167 -32.19 10.56 -9.15
N TYR A 168 -31.40 11.58 -8.86
CA TYR A 168 -31.79 12.67 -7.98
C TYR A 168 -31.30 14.01 -8.51
N ILE A 169 -31.89 15.10 -8.03
CA ILE A 169 -31.40 16.46 -8.29
C ILE A 169 -30.16 16.66 -7.43
N SER A 170 -28.99 16.78 -8.05
CA SER A 170 -27.72 16.92 -7.34
C SER A 170 -27.46 18.36 -6.90
N ASP A 171 -27.86 19.33 -7.71
CA ASP A 171 -27.64 20.76 -7.46
C ASP A 171 -28.66 21.61 -8.23
N VAL A 172 -28.89 22.83 -7.76
CA VAL A 172 -29.73 23.82 -8.43
C VAL A 172 -29.09 25.19 -8.34
N GLU A 173 -28.79 25.80 -9.48
CA GLU A 173 -28.27 27.16 -9.54
C GLU A 173 -29.32 28.13 -10.10
N GLU A 174 -29.32 29.36 -9.57
CA GLU A 174 -30.18 30.44 -10.05
C GLU A 174 -29.37 31.42 -10.91
N GLU A 175 -29.78 31.57 -12.17
CA GLU A 175 -29.28 32.62 -13.06
C GLU A 175 -30.31 33.75 -13.23
N PRO A 176 -29.91 34.93 -13.73
CA PRO A 176 -30.84 36.04 -13.95
C PRO A 176 -32.08 35.67 -14.78
N SER A 177 -31.94 34.82 -15.81
CA SER A 177 -33.02 34.44 -16.73
C SER A 177 -33.54 33.01 -16.58
N ALA A 178 -32.90 32.17 -15.77
CA ALA A 178 -33.21 30.74 -15.72
C ALA A 178 -32.84 30.08 -14.39
N TYR A 179 -33.35 28.87 -14.20
CA TYR A 179 -32.88 27.92 -13.19
C TYR A 179 -32.08 26.82 -13.89
N LEU A 180 -30.90 26.50 -13.37
CA LEU A 180 -30.03 25.44 -13.84
C LEU A 180 -30.24 24.23 -12.94
N ILE A 181 -30.72 23.12 -13.48
CA ILE A 181 -31.08 21.93 -12.71
C ILE A 181 -30.10 20.82 -13.07
N TYR A 182 -29.34 20.36 -12.08
CA TYR A 182 -28.37 19.29 -12.23
C TYR A 182 -28.91 17.99 -11.65
N PHE A 183 -28.65 16.89 -12.36
CA PHE A 183 -29.07 15.56 -11.96
C PHE A 183 -27.85 14.67 -11.85
N GLU A 184 -27.90 13.75 -10.90
CA GLU A 184 -26.97 12.63 -10.82
C GLU A 184 -27.75 11.32 -10.93
N ALA A 185 -27.40 10.52 -11.94
CA ALA A 185 -27.82 9.13 -12.04
C ALA A 185 -26.71 8.22 -11.51
N SER A 186 -27.09 7.23 -10.72
CA SER A 186 -26.17 6.22 -10.20
C SER A 186 -26.77 4.83 -10.32
N GLY A 187 -25.90 3.82 -10.35
CA GLY A 187 -26.30 2.43 -10.43
C GLY A 187 -25.40 1.51 -9.61
N GLU A 188 -25.77 0.24 -9.56
CA GLU A 188 -25.02 -0.80 -8.88
C GLU A 188 -24.10 -1.54 -9.85
N PHE A 189 -22.83 -1.68 -9.46
CA PHE A 189 -21.79 -2.27 -10.29
C PHE A 189 -20.93 -3.26 -9.50
N SER A 190 -20.57 -4.36 -10.17
CA SER A 190 -19.76 -5.43 -9.62
C SER A 190 -18.87 -6.05 -10.70
N SER A 191 -18.01 -6.98 -10.30
CA SER A 191 -17.22 -7.79 -11.24
C SER A 191 -18.05 -8.76 -12.09
N GLN A 192 -19.35 -8.89 -11.84
CA GLN A 192 -20.26 -9.73 -12.65
C GLN A 192 -21.05 -8.89 -13.68
N GLY A 193 -20.95 -7.57 -13.58
CA GLY A 193 -21.77 -6.64 -14.35
C GLY A 193 -22.39 -5.57 -13.47
N GLY A 194 -23.26 -4.78 -14.07
CA GLY A 194 -23.99 -3.70 -13.41
C GLY A 194 -25.01 -3.06 -14.33
N SER A 195 -25.77 -2.12 -13.81
CA SER A 195 -26.69 -1.32 -14.61
C SER A 195 -26.67 0.14 -14.18
N ILE A 196 -27.09 1.01 -15.09
CA ILE A 196 -27.44 2.40 -14.79
C ILE A 196 -28.71 2.75 -15.57
N VAL A 197 -29.62 3.48 -14.93
CA VAL A 197 -30.77 4.12 -15.58
C VAL A 197 -30.50 5.61 -15.63
N SER A 198 -30.50 6.19 -16.83
CA SER A 198 -30.06 7.56 -17.08
C SER A 198 -30.71 8.11 -18.35
N VAL A 199 -30.70 9.42 -18.54
CA VAL A 199 -30.98 10.04 -19.85
C VAL A 199 -29.82 9.85 -20.84
N VAL A 200 -28.74 9.20 -20.41
CA VAL A 200 -27.54 8.93 -21.18
C VAL A 200 -27.52 7.46 -21.60
N SER A 201 -27.45 7.20 -22.89
CA SER A 201 -27.15 5.87 -23.41
C SER A 201 -25.64 5.64 -23.39
N HIS A 202 -25.21 4.40 -23.13
CA HIS A 202 -23.80 4.02 -23.20
C HIS A 202 -23.62 2.94 -24.26
N ASP A 203 -23.23 3.34 -25.47
CA ASP A 203 -23.05 2.43 -26.61
C ASP A 203 -21.57 2.17 -26.86
N ILE A 204 -21.11 0.96 -26.49
CA ILE A 204 -19.72 0.55 -26.69
C ILE A 204 -19.44 0.22 -28.17
N GLU A 205 -20.46 -0.10 -28.97
CA GLU A 205 -20.27 -0.45 -30.37
C GLU A 205 -20.02 0.79 -31.25
N LYS A 206 -20.48 1.98 -30.81
CA LYS A 206 -20.17 3.28 -31.42
C LYS A 206 -18.71 3.67 -31.12
N LYS A 207 -17.79 3.23 -31.99
CA LYS A 207 -16.32 3.46 -31.95
C LYS A 207 -15.82 4.89 -31.62
N HIS A 208 -16.65 5.92 -31.76
CA HIS A 208 -16.25 7.33 -31.60
C HIS A 208 -16.97 8.09 -30.48
N LYS A 209 -18.01 7.52 -29.87
CA LYS A 209 -18.70 8.07 -28.69
C LYS A 209 -19.28 6.91 -27.88
N ALA A 210 -18.66 6.63 -26.74
CA ALA A 210 -19.09 5.56 -25.84
C ALA A 210 -20.40 5.89 -25.07
N TYR A 211 -20.91 7.13 -25.21
CA TYR A 211 -22.15 7.57 -24.59
C TYR A 211 -22.78 8.75 -25.36
N GLU A 212 -24.11 8.89 -25.25
CA GLU A 212 -24.92 9.90 -25.92
C GLU A 212 -26.12 10.31 -25.05
N LEU A 213 -26.53 11.59 -25.10
CA LEU A 213 -27.73 12.06 -24.42
C LEU A 213 -28.94 11.72 -25.28
N GLU A 214 -29.79 10.80 -24.81
CA GLU A 214 -31.02 10.38 -25.50
C GLU A 214 -32.28 10.95 -24.83
N GLY A 215 -32.22 11.13 -23.51
CA GLY A 215 -33.36 11.58 -22.72
C GLY A 215 -33.47 13.09 -22.58
N SER A 216 -34.66 13.53 -22.17
CA SER A 216 -35.00 14.94 -22.03
C SER A 216 -35.73 15.23 -20.72
N VAL A 217 -35.75 16.51 -20.35
CA VAL A 217 -36.61 17.00 -19.26
C VAL A 217 -37.65 17.92 -19.85
N ASN A 218 -38.89 17.68 -19.49
CA ASN A 218 -40.03 18.46 -19.95
C ASN A 218 -40.67 19.22 -18.79
N ALA A 219 -40.94 20.50 -18.96
CA ALA A 219 -41.84 21.25 -18.10
C ALA A 219 -43.30 20.99 -18.52
N LEU A 220 -44.12 20.60 -17.56
CA LEU A 220 -45.56 20.40 -17.72
C LEU A 220 -46.28 21.69 -17.29
N LEU A 221 -46.56 22.54 -18.28
CA LEU A 221 -47.21 23.84 -18.09
C LEU A 221 -48.69 23.75 -18.47
N ASP A 222 -49.49 24.72 -18.03
CA ASP A 222 -50.90 24.81 -18.41
C ASP A 222 -51.08 25.02 -19.93
N SER A 223 -50.11 25.70 -20.58
CA SER A 223 -50.06 25.92 -22.03
C SER A 223 -49.61 24.70 -22.83
N GLY A 224 -49.19 23.62 -22.16
CA GLY A 224 -48.67 22.41 -22.78
C GLY A 224 -47.32 21.98 -22.22
N THR A 225 -46.69 21.05 -22.92
CA THR A 225 -45.39 20.50 -22.53
C THR A 225 -44.28 21.22 -23.28
N GLN A 226 -43.25 21.68 -22.55
CA GLN A 226 -42.07 22.33 -23.12
C GLN A 226 -40.82 21.54 -22.75
N GLU A 227 -40.07 21.09 -23.75
CA GLU A 227 -38.77 20.46 -23.53
C GLU A 227 -37.74 21.50 -23.08
N LEU A 228 -36.95 21.16 -22.07
CA LEU A 228 -35.91 22.01 -21.52
C LEU A 228 -34.60 21.82 -22.31
N PRO A 229 -33.89 22.89 -22.66
CA PRO A 229 -32.57 22.78 -23.28
C PRO A 229 -31.58 22.13 -22.32
N TRP A 230 -30.83 21.15 -22.81
CA TRP A 230 -29.70 20.56 -22.10
C TRP A 230 -28.53 21.56 -22.06
N MET A 231 -27.73 21.49 -20.98
CA MET A 231 -26.61 22.41 -20.76
C MET A 231 -25.30 21.71 -20.38
N TYR A 232 -25.39 20.54 -19.75
CA TYR A 232 -24.23 19.85 -19.20
C TYR A 232 -24.40 18.34 -19.33
N LEU A 233 -23.29 17.65 -19.61
CA LEU A 233 -23.18 16.20 -19.61
C LEU A 233 -21.76 15.81 -19.19
N SER A 234 -21.66 14.96 -18.18
CA SER A 234 -20.42 14.34 -17.70
C SER A 234 -20.70 12.91 -17.28
N VAL A 235 -19.84 11.99 -17.72
CA VAL A 235 -19.92 10.58 -17.36
C VAL A 235 -18.74 10.25 -16.45
N ASN A 236 -19.00 10.09 -15.15
CA ASN A 236 -17.97 9.69 -14.19
C ASN A 236 -17.87 8.17 -14.09
N LYS A 237 -17.13 7.61 -15.02
CA LYS A 237 -16.84 6.17 -15.13
C LYS A 237 -16.23 5.54 -13.87
N THR A 238 -15.50 6.31 -13.06
CA THR A 238 -14.84 5.82 -11.84
C THR A 238 -15.73 5.87 -10.61
N LYS A 239 -16.71 6.76 -10.60
CA LYS A 239 -17.69 6.90 -9.51
C LYS A 239 -19.04 6.24 -9.81
N ASN A 240 -19.16 5.54 -10.95
CA ASN A 240 -20.37 4.82 -11.35
C ASN A 240 -21.60 5.72 -11.50
N LYS A 241 -21.39 6.93 -12.05
CA LYS A 241 -22.40 7.98 -12.11
C LYS A 241 -22.40 8.70 -13.46
N ASP A 242 -23.59 9.11 -13.88
CA ASP A 242 -23.78 10.09 -14.93
C ASP A 242 -24.30 11.39 -14.31
N GLU A 243 -23.78 12.52 -14.78
CA GLU A 243 -24.20 13.85 -14.37
C GLU A 243 -24.66 14.61 -15.62
N TYR A 244 -25.80 15.27 -15.52
CA TYR A 244 -26.36 16.02 -16.63
C TYR A 244 -27.21 17.18 -16.12
N GLY A 245 -27.37 18.19 -16.97
CA GLY A 245 -28.03 19.43 -16.59
C GLY A 245 -28.99 19.93 -17.64
N PHE A 246 -30.11 20.49 -17.18
CA PHE A 246 -31.12 21.15 -18.01
C PHE A 246 -31.45 22.55 -17.48
N ARG A 247 -31.78 23.45 -18.41
CA ARG A 247 -32.10 24.85 -18.10
C ARG A 247 -33.61 25.10 -18.18
N LEU A 248 -34.20 25.65 -17.12
CA LEU A 248 -35.59 26.09 -17.06
C LEU A 248 -35.66 27.63 -17.12
N ASP A 249 -36.15 28.20 -18.22
CA ASP A 249 -36.30 29.66 -18.33
C ASP A 249 -37.36 30.20 -17.36
N LYS A 250 -37.01 31.25 -16.60
CA LYS A 250 -37.89 31.87 -15.60
C LYS A 250 -39.18 32.42 -16.21
N ALA A 251 -39.13 32.88 -17.45
CA ALA A 251 -40.29 33.36 -18.19
C ALA A 251 -41.37 32.27 -18.39
N LEU A 252 -41.00 30.98 -18.39
CA LEU A 252 -41.95 29.87 -18.54
C LEU A 252 -42.79 29.62 -17.27
N VAL A 253 -42.29 30.06 -16.11
CA VAL A 253 -42.85 29.76 -14.79
C VAL A 253 -43.06 31.02 -13.96
N GLU A 254 -43.15 32.18 -14.62
CA GLU A 254 -43.34 33.46 -13.94
C GLU A 254 -44.64 33.45 -13.12
N GLY A 255 -44.54 33.87 -11.86
CA GLY A 255 -45.67 33.89 -10.92
C GLY A 255 -46.09 32.51 -10.38
N GLN A 256 -45.38 31.42 -10.71
CA GLN A 256 -45.63 30.10 -10.16
C GLN A 256 -44.76 29.84 -8.91
N ASP A 257 -45.32 29.11 -7.96
CA ASP A 257 -44.62 28.66 -6.76
C ASP A 257 -43.84 27.35 -6.99
N SER A 258 -44.28 26.56 -7.96
CA SER A 258 -43.70 25.28 -8.32
C SER A 258 -44.11 24.90 -9.74
N VAL A 259 -43.30 24.09 -10.42
CA VAL A 259 -43.61 23.52 -11.74
C VAL A 259 -43.47 22.00 -11.71
N LYS A 260 -44.31 21.28 -12.45
CA LYS A 260 -44.11 19.84 -12.65
C LYS A 260 -43.11 19.63 -13.79
N LEU A 261 -42.05 18.88 -13.51
CA LEU A 261 -41.08 18.46 -14.50
C LEU A 261 -41.20 16.96 -14.75
N GLN A 262 -40.81 16.51 -15.94
CA GLN A 262 -40.85 15.11 -16.33
C GLN A 262 -39.55 14.72 -17.03
N LEU A 263 -38.81 13.80 -16.41
CA LEU A 263 -37.72 13.06 -17.07
C LEU A 263 -38.34 12.07 -18.06
N LYS A 264 -37.91 12.11 -19.32
CA LYS A 264 -38.37 11.21 -20.39
C LYS A 264 -37.22 10.48 -21.08
N ASP A 265 -37.60 9.40 -21.75
CA ASP A 265 -36.74 8.59 -22.60
C ASP A 265 -35.50 8.08 -21.84
N LEU A 266 -35.74 7.61 -20.62
CA LEU A 266 -34.70 7.03 -19.79
C LEU A 266 -34.21 5.72 -20.40
N VAL A 267 -32.90 5.57 -20.47
CA VAL A 267 -32.22 4.40 -21.00
C VAL A 267 -31.65 3.62 -19.84
N LYS A 268 -32.01 2.33 -19.76
CA LYS A 268 -31.32 1.39 -18.90
C LYS A 268 -30.19 0.77 -19.69
N THR A 269 -28.96 1.08 -19.30
CA THR A 269 -27.79 0.36 -19.79
C THR A 269 -27.43 -0.74 -18.80
N THR A 270 -27.32 -1.97 -19.29
CA THR A 270 -26.87 -3.12 -18.50
C THR A 270 -25.59 -3.71 -19.10
N TRP A 271 -24.58 -3.90 -18.26
CA TRP A 271 -23.36 -4.64 -18.60
C TRP A 271 -23.46 -6.03 -17.99
N THR A 272 -23.30 -7.06 -18.82
CA THR A 272 -23.30 -8.46 -18.37
C THR A 272 -22.02 -9.14 -18.82
N HIS A 273 -21.40 -9.90 -17.93
CA HIS A 273 -20.24 -10.73 -18.32
C HIS A 273 -20.64 -11.71 -19.43
N LYS A 274 -19.76 -11.87 -20.43
CA LYS A 274 -19.94 -12.84 -21.52
C LYS A 274 -19.74 -14.28 -21.07
#